data_AF-A0A7U9CQA2-F1
#
_entry.id   AF-A0A7U9CQA2-F1
#
_cell.length_a   1.000
_cell.length_b   1.000
_cell.length_c   1.000
_cell.angle_alpha   90.00
_cell.angle_beta   90.00
_cell.angle_gamma   90.00
#
_symmetry.space_group_name_H-M   'P 1'
#
loop_
_entity.id
_entity.type
_entity.pdbx_description
1 polymer ?
#
loop_
_entity_poly.entity_id
_entity_poly.type
_entity_poly.pdbx_seq_one_letter_code
_entity_poly.pdbx_strand_id
1 'polypeptide(L)'
;MNHELWLEPDGLQLFCPSGPHGDESRALLEPGSKLIWEVEAASHFEAMSKYYEYMDWGEWTTDFPELDKTPYGGPGWEDYPA
;
A
#
# COMPACT_ATOMS: atom_id res chain seq x y z
N MET A 1 4.33 -2.59 8.77
CA MET A 1 4.47 -1.27 8.12
C MET A 1 3.07 -0.68 8.02
N ASN A 2 2.92 0.63 8.24
CA ASN A 2 1.63 1.29 8.06
C ASN A 2 1.48 1.72 6.58
N HIS A 3 0.27 1.66 6.07
CA HIS A 3 -0.11 2.03 4.71
C HIS A 3 -1.22 3.06 4.75
N GLU A 4 -1.19 3.97 3.80
CA GLU A 4 -2.13 5.08 3.65
C GLU A 4 -2.86 4.94 2.31
N LEU A 5 -4.18 5.10 2.34
CA LEU A 5 -5.02 5.22 1.15
C LEU A 5 -5.46 6.68 0.98
N TRP A 6 -4.97 7.27 -0.10
CA TRP A 6 -5.30 8.62 -0.51
C TRP A 6 -6.31 8.59 -1.65
N LEU A 7 -7.30 9.47 -1.58
CA LEU A 7 -8.29 9.68 -2.64
C LEU A 7 -8.07 11.07 -3.23
N GLU A 8 -7.79 11.08 -4.53
CA GLU A 8 -7.61 12.29 -5.32
C GLU A 8 -8.96 12.95 -5.67
N PRO A 9 -8.98 14.25 -5.98
CA PRO A 9 -10.22 14.96 -6.31
C PRO A 9 -10.95 14.43 -7.55
N ASP A 10 -10.23 13.78 -8.46
CA ASP A 10 -10.76 13.15 -9.66
C ASP A 10 -11.28 11.72 -9.43
N GLY A 11 -11.11 11.19 -8.20
CA GLY A 11 -11.56 9.88 -7.79
C GLY A 11 -10.53 8.77 -7.95
N LEU A 12 -9.30 9.10 -8.39
CA LEU A 12 -8.18 8.16 -8.37
C LEU A 12 -7.72 7.90 -6.94
N GLN A 13 -7.12 6.73 -6.74
CA GLN A 13 -6.69 6.27 -5.44
C GLN A 13 -5.22 5.90 -5.47
N LEU A 14 -4.51 6.33 -4.43
CA LEU A 14 -3.13 5.96 -4.19
C LEU A 14 -3.05 5.20 -2.87
N PHE A 15 -2.67 3.93 -2.94
CA PHE A 15 -2.37 3.12 -1.77
C PHE A 15 -0.86 2.95 -1.65
N CYS A 16 -0.24 3.57 -0.65
CA CYS A 16 1.22 3.57 -0.48
C CYS A 16 1.63 3.38 0.99
N PRO A 17 2.88 2.96 1.28
CA PRO A 17 3.38 2.93 2.65
C PRO A 17 3.38 4.33 3.28
N SER A 18 3.13 4.41 4.59
CA SER A 18 3.32 5.66 5.34
C SER A 18 4.80 5.95 5.55
N GLY A 19 5.20 7.22 5.50
CA GLY A 19 6.58 7.65 5.74
C GLY A 19 7.46 7.59 4.49
N PRO A 20 8.80 7.50 4.64
CA PRO A 20 9.75 7.72 3.54
C PRO A 20 9.54 6.83 2.31
N HIS A 21 9.11 5.58 2.51
CA HIS A 21 8.85 4.64 1.41
C HIS A 21 7.63 4.99 0.56
N GLY A 22 6.75 5.88 1.04
CA GLY A 22 5.63 6.41 0.27
C GLY A 22 5.76 7.90 -0.07
N ASP A 23 6.85 8.57 0.31
CA ASP A 23 7.01 10.01 0.06
C ASP A 23 7.04 10.32 -1.44
N GLU A 24 7.72 9.49 -2.24
CA GLU A 24 7.75 9.66 -3.70
C GLU A 24 6.37 9.44 -4.34
N SER A 25 5.62 8.45 -3.85
CA SER A 25 4.23 8.22 -4.28
C SER A 25 3.32 9.39 -3.90
N ARG A 26 3.43 9.88 -2.65
CA ARG A 26 2.63 11.02 -2.16
C ARG A 26 2.98 12.33 -2.84
N ALA A 27 4.21 12.48 -3.33
CA ALA A 27 4.63 13.66 -4.10
C ALA A 27 3.91 13.76 -5.46
N LEU A 28 3.33 12.66 -5.96
CA LEU A 28 2.55 12.63 -7.20
C LEU A 28 1.07 12.96 -7.01
N LEU A 29 0.60 13.06 -5.76
CA LEU A 29 -0.81 13.34 -5.47
C LEU A 29 -1.22 14.74 -5.92
N GLU A 30 -2.39 14.83 -6.55
CA GLU A 30 -2.96 16.12 -6.93
C GLU A 30 -3.30 16.97 -5.70
N PRO A 31 -3.19 18.31 -5.79
CA PRO A 31 -3.61 19.21 -4.72
C PRO A 31 -5.08 18.99 -4.33
N GLY A 32 -5.34 18.79 -3.04
CA GLY A 32 -6.68 18.51 -2.53
C GLY A 32 -6.99 17.03 -2.34
N SER A 33 -6.04 16.14 -2.66
CA SER A 33 -6.08 14.74 -2.25
C SER A 33 -6.24 14.59 -0.73
N LYS A 34 -7.01 13.58 -0.32
CA LYS A 34 -7.34 13.34 1.09
C LYS A 34 -6.97 11.93 1.50
N LEU A 35 -6.36 11.83 2.66
CA LEU A 35 -6.20 10.55 3.34
C LEU A 35 -7.58 10.07 3.78
N ILE A 36 -8.03 8.93 3.26
CA ILE A 36 -9.33 8.37 3.57
C ILE A 36 -9.25 7.13 4.46
N TRP A 37 -8.10 6.45 4.48
CA TRP A 37 -7.91 5.25 5.26
C TRP A 37 -6.44 4.97 5.55
N GLU A 38 -6.18 4.32 6.68
CA GLU A 38 -4.84 3.90 7.11
C GLU A 38 -4.93 2.49 7.68
N VAL A 39 -3.90 1.68 7.41
CA VAL A 39 -3.86 0.28 7.85
C VAL A 39 -2.45 -0.21 8.11
N GLU A 40 -2.27 -0.87 9.25
CA GLU A 40 -1.05 -1.61 9.52
C GLU A 40 -1.10 -2.99 8.87
N ALA A 41 0.00 -3.38 8.21
CA ALA A 41 0.15 -4.68 7.59
C ALA A 41 1.54 -5.26 7.90
N ALA A 42 1.64 -6.58 8.00
CA ALA A 42 2.93 -7.25 8.20
C ALA A 42 3.67 -7.53 6.89
N SER A 43 2.99 -7.53 5.74
CA SER A 43 3.55 -7.82 4.41
C SER A 43 2.74 -7.14 3.30
N HIS A 44 3.27 -7.10 2.07
CA HIS A 44 2.58 -6.55 0.91
C HIS A 44 1.29 -7.31 0.60
N PHE A 45 1.31 -8.63 0.75
CA PHE A 45 0.13 -9.47 0.59
C PHE A 45 -0.98 -9.06 1.57
N GLU A 46 -0.62 -8.84 2.83
CA GLU A 46 -1.59 -8.44 3.85
C GLU A 46 -2.14 -7.04 3.58
N ALA A 47 -1.29 -6.10 3.18
CA ALA A 47 -1.70 -4.73 2.83
C ALA A 47 -2.71 -4.75 1.67
N MET A 48 -2.39 -5.44 0.58
CA MET A 48 -3.26 -5.56 -0.59
C MET A 48 -4.56 -6.30 -0.29
N SER A 49 -4.50 -7.36 0.52
CA SER A 49 -5.70 -8.09 0.93
C SER A 49 -6.66 -7.21 1.74
N LYS A 50 -6.14 -6.45 2.72
CA LYS A 50 -6.97 -5.52 3.50
C LYS A 50 -7.51 -4.39 2.64
N TYR A 51 -6.72 -3.89 1.67
CA TYR A 51 -7.18 -2.87 0.73
C TYR A 51 -8.33 -3.38 -0.14
N TYR A 52 -8.22 -4.60 -0.69
CA TYR A 52 -9.30 -5.20 -1.48
C TYR A 52 -10.58 -5.45 -0.65
N GLU A 53 -10.43 -5.87 0.60
CA GLU A 53 -11.55 -6.00 1.54
C GLU A 53 -12.21 -4.65 1.82
N TYR A 54 -11.42 -3.60 2.07
CA TYR A 54 -11.92 -2.24 2.28
C TYR A 54 -12.69 -1.69 1.05
N MET A 55 -12.23 -2.04 -0.14
CA MET A 55 -12.84 -1.64 -1.41
C MET A 55 -14.03 -2.52 -1.83
N ASP A 56 -14.35 -3.57 -1.07
CA ASP A 56 -15.38 -4.57 -1.40
C ASP A 56 -15.13 -5.23 -2.77
N TRP A 57 -13.85 -5.40 -3.15
CA TRP A 57 -13.44 -6.02 -4.42
C TRP A 57 -13.28 -7.55 -4.32
N GLY A 58 -13.38 -8.10 -3.11
CA GLY A 58 -13.25 -9.53 -2.83
C GLY A 58 -11.83 -9.93 -2.41
N GLU A 59 -11.48 -11.20 -2.61
CA GLU A 59 -10.16 -11.71 -2.23
C GLU A 59 -9.08 -11.29 -3.23
N TRP A 60 -7.97 -10.76 -2.70
CA TRP A 60 -6.78 -10.47 -3.49
C TRP A 60 -5.96 -11.75 -3.73
N THR A 61 -5.50 -11.94 -4.97
CA THR A 61 -4.60 -13.04 -5.35
C THR A 61 -3.36 -12.49 -6.02
N THR A 62 -2.22 -13.15 -5.80
CA THR A 62 -0.94 -12.80 -6.43
C THR A 62 -0.30 -14.01 -7.09
N ASP A 63 0.39 -13.75 -8.21
CA ASP A 63 1.26 -14.71 -8.90
C ASP A 63 2.63 -14.87 -8.21
N PHE A 64 2.99 -13.97 -7.28
CA PHE A 64 4.29 -13.96 -6.59
C PHE A 64 4.16 -14.06 -5.06
N PRO A 65 3.57 -15.15 -4.53
CA PRO A 65 3.27 -15.27 -3.10
C PRO A 65 4.52 -15.30 -2.22
N GLU A 66 5.67 -15.77 -2.72
CA GLU A 66 6.93 -15.80 -1.96
C GLU A 66 7.42 -14.38 -1.63
N LEU A 67 7.27 -13.46 -2.58
CA LEU A 67 7.66 -12.07 -2.43
C LEU A 67 6.62 -11.29 -1.62
N ASP A 68 5.35 -11.39 -2.00
CA ASP A 68 4.31 -10.57 -1.37
C ASP A 68 4.06 -10.95 0.09
N LYS A 69 4.26 -12.22 0.46
CA LYS A 69 4.13 -12.69 1.84
C LYS A 69 5.40 -12.49 2.66
N THR A 70 6.46 -11.93 2.07
CA THR A 70 7.67 -11.59 2.81
C THR A 70 7.34 -10.48 3.82
N PRO A 71 7.67 -10.67 5.10
CA PRO A 71 7.37 -9.68 6.12
C PRO A 71 8.24 -8.43 5.95
N TYR A 72 7.63 -7.26 6.16
CA TYR A 72 8.32 -5.99 6.17
C TYR A 72 9.42 -5.95 7.25
N GLY A 73 10.63 -5.52 6.87
CA GLY A 73 11.79 -5.51 7.76
C GLY A 73 12.44 -6.89 8.00
N GLY A 74 12.01 -7.92 7.27
CA GLY A 74 12.68 -9.22 7.23
C GLY A 74 13.89 -9.24 6.28
N PRO A 75 14.75 -10.27 6.35
CA PRO A 75 15.85 -10.44 5.41
C PRO A 75 15.32 -10.57 3.98
N GLY A 76 15.77 -9.69 3.07
CA GLY A 76 15.29 -9.58 1.69
C GLY A 76 14.34 -8.39 1.43
N TRP A 77 13.85 -7.72 2.47
CA TRP A 77 13.05 -6.49 2.35
C TRP A 77 13.89 -5.29 1.89
N GLU A 78 15.14 -5.19 2.36
CA GLU A 78 16.04 -4.06 2.06
C GLU A 78 16.55 -4.03 0.61
N ASP A 79 16.36 -5.11 -0.15
CA ASP A 79 16.78 -5.23 -1.56
C ASP A 79 15.65 -4.86 -2.54
N TYR A 80 14.45 -4.54 -2.03
CA TYR A 80 13.36 -4.05 -2.86
C TYR A 80 13.66 -2.62 -3.30
N PRO A 81 13.80 -2.35 -4.61
CA PRO A 81 13.91 -0.97 -5.08
C PRO A 81 12.61 -0.24 -4.72
N ALA A 82 12.77 0.95 -4.12
CA ALA A 82 11.69 1.91 -3.95
C ALA A 82 11.10 2.32 -5.30
#